data_AF-A0AAD6AFH1-F1
#
_entry.id   AF-A0AAD6AFH1-F1
#
_cell.length_a   1.000
_cell.length_b   1.000
_cell.length_c   1.000
_cell.angle_alpha   90.00
_cell.angle_beta   90.00
_cell.angle_gamma   90.00
#
_symmetry.space_group_name_H-M   'P 1'
#
loop_
_entity.id
_entity.type
_entity.pdbx_description
1 polymer ?
#
loop_
_entity_poly.entity_id
_entity_poly.type
_entity_poly.pdbx_seq_one_letter_code
_entity_poly.pdbx_strand_id
1 'polypeptide(L)'
;EGLDSEDVKPKREALNGGFEKKVLSYRICEEIGLDLNIRSQQGPKTKLDLHLLTRGVLFEMHQYVRQNCNRYIPALYEILEYNFDLSSQNHRKVEFAWSIASQVIAIAGKHGRKGDYLNKVIELPVEITESSQSVCKAEPKGEFIEVDLNDDDDIVFVRELMPVDIDVMTD
;
A
#
# COMPACT_ATOMS: atom_id res chain seq x y z
N GLU A 1 6.23 -21.59 58.70
CA GLU A 1 7.13 -22.53 57.98
C GLU A 1 6.23 -23.28 57.00
N GLY A 2 6.13 -22.99 55.70
CA GLY A 2 7.17 -22.72 54.71
C GLY A 2 7.12 -23.88 53.71
N LEU A 3 6.18 -23.85 52.76
CA LEU A 3 6.09 -24.84 51.67
C LEU A 3 6.32 -24.09 50.36
N ASP A 4 7.50 -24.31 49.79
CA ASP A 4 7.99 -23.71 48.55
C ASP A 4 7.12 -24.12 47.35
N SER A 5 6.70 -23.12 46.58
CA SER A 5 6.12 -23.31 45.26
C SER A 5 7.24 -23.39 44.24
N GLU A 6 7.31 -24.50 43.51
CA GLU A 6 8.27 -24.69 42.41
C GLU A 6 7.87 -23.81 41.20
N ASP A 7 8.68 -22.78 40.97
CA ASP A 7 8.61 -21.88 39.80
C ASP A 7 9.16 -22.60 38.55
N VAL A 8 8.31 -23.35 37.84
CA VAL A 8 8.65 -23.86 36.51
C VAL A 8 8.48 -22.75 35.49
N LYS A 9 9.56 -22.01 35.26
CA LYS A 9 9.68 -21.01 34.19
C LYS A 9 9.82 -21.71 32.83
N PRO A 10 8.88 -21.57 31.87
CA PRO A 10 9.09 -22.12 30.54
C PRO A 10 10.08 -21.23 29.78
N LYS A 11 11.32 -21.71 29.70
CA LYS A 11 12.36 -21.20 28.80
C LYS A 11 12.00 -21.66 27.38
N ARG A 12 11.22 -20.86 26.65
CA ARG A 12 10.93 -21.14 25.23
C ARG A 12 11.97 -20.47 24.35
N GLU A 13 12.90 -21.33 23.99
CA GLU A 13 13.91 -21.30 22.94
C GLU A 13 13.61 -20.32 21.80
N ALA A 14 14.58 -19.43 21.57
CA ALA A 14 14.63 -18.63 20.36
C ALA A 14 14.77 -19.58 19.16
N LEU A 15 13.73 -19.64 18.33
CA LEU A 15 13.79 -20.23 17.00
C LEU A 15 14.77 -19.39 16.16
N ASN A 16 16.04 -19.79 16.22
CA ASN A 16 17.08 -19.35 15.31
C ASN A 16 16.85 -20.06 13.97
N GLY A 17 15.77 -19.67 13.29
CA GLY A 17 15.50 -20.05 11.91
C GLY A 17 16.43 -19.26 11.01
N GLY A 18 17.63 -19.79 10.79
CA GLY A 18 18.55 -19.31 9.76
C GLY A 18 17.94 -19.55 8.38
N PHE A 19 17.00 -18.69 7.98
CA PHE A 19 16.75 -18.47 6.57
C PHE A 19 17.97 -17.70 6.08
N GLU A 20 18.76 -18.32 5.20
CA GLU A 20 19.77 -17.63 4.42
C GLU A 20 19.08 -16.45 3.72
N LYS A 21 19.15 -15.28 4.37
CA LYS A 21 18.68 -14.03 3.80
C LYS A 21 19.57 -13.84 2.58
N LYS A 22 19.03 -14.17 1.41
CA LYS A 22 19.55 -13.65 0.15
C LYS A 22 19.71 -12.16 0.40
N VAL A 23 20.96 -11.69 0.47
CA VAL A 23 21.27 -10.29 0.70
C VAL A 23 20.78 -9.57 -0.55
N LEU A 24 19.51 -9.21 -0.55
CA LEU A 24 18.96 -8.29 -1.52
C LEU A 24 19.67 -6.99 -1.25
N SER A 25 20.54 -6.58 -2.18
CA SER A 25 21.11 -5.26 -2.12
C SER A 25 20.02 -4.27 -2.50
N TYR A 26 19.59 -3.44 -1.55
CA TYR A 26 18.62 -2.38 -1.78
C TYR A 26 19.32 -1.13 -2.30
N ARG A 27 20.07 -1.28 -3.40
CA ARG A 27 20.98 -0.24 -3.89
C ARG A 27 20.22 1.00 -4.34
N ILE A 28 19.05 0.85 -4.96
CA ILE A 28 18.28 2.00 -5.44
C ILE A 28 17.77 2.80 -4.23
N CYS A 29 17.29 2.15 -3.19
CA CYS A 29 16.89 2.79 -1.94
C CYS A 29 18.08 3.49 -1.27
N GLU A 30 19.24 2.81 -1.17
CA GLU A 30 20.45 3.38 -0.58
C GLU A 30 20.98 4.60 -1.35
N GLU A 31 20.95 4.55 -2.68
CA GLU A 31 21.42 5.64 -3.57
C GLU A 31 20.63 6.94 -3.38
N ILE A 32 19.32 6.85 -3.13
CA ILE A 32 18.48 8.03 -2.85
C ILE A 32 18.45 8.41 -1.36
N GLY A 33 19.14 7.64 -0.50
CA GLY A 33 19.15 7.84 0.95
C GLY A 33 17.86 7.44 1.66
N LEU A 34 17.10 6.48 1.12
CA LEU A 34 15.89 5.93 1.73
C LEU A 34 16.24 4.89 2.81
N ASP A 35 15.74 5.10 4.02
CA ASP A 35 15.92 4.19 5.14
C ASP A 35 14.79 3.15 5.21
N LEU A 36 15.12 1.90 4.88
CA LEU A 36 14.18 0.77 4.99
C LEU A 36 13.98 0.31 6.43
N ASN A 37 15.01 0.45 7.28
CA ASN A 37 14.95 0.04 8.68
C ASN A 37 14.73 1.25 9.60
N ILE A 38 13.47 1.58 9.86
CA ILE A 38 13.07 2.68 10.74
C ILE A 38 13.33 2.36 12.22
N ARG A 39 13.27 1.08 12.61
CA ARG A 39 13.36 0.65 14.02
C ARG A 39 14.73 0.95 14.65
N SER A 40 15.77 1.06 13.85
CA SER A 40 17.12 1.42 14.31
C SER A 40 17.38 2.93 14.30
N GLN A 41 16.48 3.73 13.73
CA GLN A 41 16.70 5.17 13.59
C GLN A 41 16.32 5.90 14.88
N GLN A 42 17.15 6.87 15.27
CA GLN A 42 16.87 7.78 16.38
C GLN A 42 16.72 9.20 15.83
N GLY A 43 15.52 9.75 15.95
CA GLY A 43 15.24 11.16 15.64
C GLY A 43 14.64 11.43 14.25
N PRO A 44 14.29 12.71 14.00
CA PRO A 44 13.68 13.13 12.74
C PRO A 44 14.68 13.05 11.59
N LYS A 45 14.20 12.61 10.42
CA LYS A 45 14.96 12.55 9.16
C LYS A 45 14.48 13.67 8.22
N THR A 46 15.41 14.25 7.45
CA THR A 46 15.07 15.12 6.32
C THR A 46 14.25 14.34 5.29
N LYS A 47 13.06 14.83 4.96
CA LYS A 47 12.16 14.17 4.02
C LYS A 47 12.67 14.27 2.59
N LEU A 48 12.57 13.17 1.86
CA LEU A 48 12.82 13.05 0.44
C LEU A 48 11.63 13.61 -0.35
N ASP A 49 11.93 14.12 -1.55
CA ASP A 49 10.93 14.52 -2.53
C ASP A 49 10.22 13.27 -3.08
N LEU A 50 8.90 13.36 -3.23
CA LEU A 50 8.07 12.31 -3.83
C LEU A 50 8.48 11.99 -5.28
N HIS A 51 9.12 12.92 -6.00
CA HIS A 51 9.69 12.66 -7.32
C HIS A 51 10.76 11.57 -7.34
N LEU A 52 11.38 11.26 -6.20
CA LEU A 52 12.36 10.17 -6.08
C LEU A 52 11.69 8.79 -5.90
N LEU A 53 10.38 8.74 -5.68
CA LEU A 53 9.63 7.50 -5.49
C LEU A 53 9.35 6.82 -6.84
N THR A 54 10.38 6.19 -7.38
CA THR A 54 10.31 5.45 -8.65
C THR A 54 9.79 4.03 -8.46
N ARG A 55 9.41 3.38 -9.56
CA ARG A 55 9.02 1.96 -9.56
C ARG A 55 10.15 1.04 -9.06
N GLY A 56 11.42 1.38 -9.32
CA GLY A 56 12.58 0.66 -8.80
C GLY A 56 12.66 0.73 -7.27
N VAL A 57 12.48 1.93 -6.71
CA VAL A 57 12.43 2.14 -5.25
C VAL A 57 11.30 1.33 -4.63
N LEU A 58 10.08 1.41 -5.19
CA LEU A 58 8.94 0.64 -4.68
C LEU A 58 9.16 -0.87 -4.75
N PHE A 59 9.87 -1.36 -5.77
CA PHE A 59 10.17 -2.77 -5.91
C PHE A 59 11.12 -3.26 -4.80
N GLU A 60 12.16 -2.49 -4.50
CA GLU A 60 13.06 -2.79 -3.39
C GLU A 60 12.36 -2.69 -2.03
N MET A 61 11.53 -1.66 -1.82
CA MET A 61 10.69 -1.55 -0.63
C MET A 61 9.73 -2.74 -0.48
N HIS A 62 9.06 -3.14 -1.56
CA HIS A 62 8.18 -4.31 -1.58
C HIS A 62 8.92 -5.57 -1.11
N GLN A 63 10.11 -5.81 -1.64
CA GLN A 63 10.93 -6.96 -1.27
C GLN A 63 11.35 -6.91 0.21
N TYR A 64 11.77 -5.74 0.69
CA TYR A 64 12.17 -5.55 2.08
C TYR A 64 11.01 -5.84 3.04
N VAL A 65 9.84 -5.22 2.81
CA VAL A 65 8.67 -5.37 3.68
C VAL A 65 8.20 -6.82 3.69
N ARG A 66 8.14 -7.47 2.52
CA ARG A 66 7.73 -8.88 2.41
C ARG A 66 8.64 -9.82 3.19
N GLN A 67 9.92 -9.51 3.34
CA GLN A 67 10.90 -10.38 4.01
C GLN A 67 11.07 -10.08 5.49
N ASN A 68 10.87 -8.83 5.92
CA ASN A 68 11.22 -8.38 7.27
C ASN A 68 10.03 -7.95 8.11
N CYS A 69 8.82 -7.87 7.55
CA CYS A 69 7.65 -7.34 8.25
C CYS A 69 6.46 -8.30 8.21
N ASN A 70 5.80 -8.47 9.36
CA ASN A 70 4.61 -9.33 9.48
C ASN A 70 3.35 -8.69 8.90
N ARG A 71 3.28 -7.35 8.90
CA ARG A 71 2.14 -6.58 8.40
C ARG A 71 2.60 -5.70 7.24
N TYR A 72 2.20 -6.07 6.03
CA TYR A 72 2.68 -5.43 4.81
C TYR A 72 2.28 -3.95 4.71
N ILE A 73 0.98 -3.65 4.75
CA ILE A 73 0.46 -2.29 4.52
C ILE A 73 0.97 -1.29 5.58
N PRO A 74 0.87 -1.56 6.89
CA PRO A 74 1.38 -0.64 7.90
C PRO A 74 2.88 -0.41 7.78
N ALA A 75 3.68 -1.47 7.59
CA ALA A 75 5.13 -1.34 7.48
C ALA A 75 5.55 -0.57 6.22
N LEU A 76 4.90 -0.82 5.08
CA LEU A 76 5.16 -0.07 3.85
C LEU A 76 4.85 1.42 4.05
N TYR A 77 3.70 1.73 4.63
CA TYR A 77 3.30 3.12 4.89
C TYR A 77 4.22 3.81 5.91
N GLU A 78 4.62 3.14 6.99
CA GLU A 78 5.59 3.68 7.96
C GLU A 78 6.91 4.04 7.29
N ILE A 79 7.43 3.19 6.39
CA ILE A 79 8.68 3.48 5.65
C ILE A 79 8.48 4.70 4.76
N LEU A 80 7.36 4.78 4.03
CA LEU A 80 7.07 5.93 3.19
C LEU A 80 6.93 7.22 4.02
N GLU A 81 6.16 7.18 5.10
CA GLU A 81 5.92 8.32 6.00
C GLU A 81 7.21 8.77 6.69
N TYR A 82 8.11 7.86 7.02
CA TYR A 82 9.41 8.22 7.60
C TYR A 82 10.34 8.91 6.59
N ASN A 83 10.34 8.45 5.33
CA ASN A 83 11.30 8.89 4.32
C ASN A 83 10.83 10.05 3.45
N PHE A 84 9.53 10.18 3.15
CA PHE A 84 8.99 11.15 2.21
C PHE A 84 8.04 12.16 2.87
N ASP A 85 7.87 13.32 2.24
CA ASP A 85 6.85 14.28 2.65
C ASP A 85 5.47 13.84 2.14
N LEU A 86 4.70 13.19 3.02
CA LEU A 86 3.31 12.78 2.77
C LEU A 86 2.28 13.70 3.44
N SER A 87 2.67 14.92 3.81
CA SER A 87 1.79 15.85 4.54
C SER A 87 0.46 16.11 3.84
N SER A 88 0.44 16.11 2.50
CA SER A 88 -0.78 16.24 1.70
C SER A 88 -1.79 15.09 1.88
N GLN A 89 -1.34 13.90 2.28
CA GLN A 89 -2.16 12.70 2.40
C GLN A 89 -2.62 12.41 3.84
N ASN A 90 -2.27 13.30 4.80
CA ASN A 90 -2.54 13.09 6.23
C ASN A 90 -4.04 12.97 6.58
N HIS A 91 -4.94 13.54 5.76
CA HIS A 91 -6.38 13.50 5.98
C HIS A 91 -7.00 12.15 5.58
N ARG A 92 -6.31 11.33 4.77
CA ARG A 92 -6.78 10.04 4.23
C ARG A 92 -5.77 8.91 4.38
N LYS A 93 -4.99 8.90 5.48
CA LYS A 93 -3.87 7.95 5.69
C LYS A 93 -4.22 6.49 5.40
N VAL A 94 -5.36 6.01 5.91
CA VAL A 94 -5.76 4.60 5.76
C VAL A 94 -6.03 4.27 4.29
N GLU A 95 -6.83 5.08 3.61
CA GLU A 95 -7.16 4.88 2.20
C GLU A 95 -5.92 5.01 1.32
N PHE A 96 -5.08 6.02 1.58
CA PHE A 96 -3.82 6.21 0.88
C PHE A 96 -2.87 5.02 1.07
N ALA A 97 -2.73 4.50 2.29
CA ALA A 97 -1.91 3.33 2.58
C ALA A 97 -2.36 2.08 1.82
N TRP A 98 -3.67 1.85 1.72
CA TRP A 98 -4.22 0.75 0.91
C TRP A 98 -3.98 0.96 -0.58
N SER A 99 -4.22 2.17 -1.08
CA SER A 99 -4.05 2.52 -2.49
C SER A 99 -2.59 2.35 -2.94
N ILE A 100 -1.64 2.89 -2.18
CA ILE A 100 -0.22 2.74 -2.49
C ILE A 100 0.24 1.28 -2.38
N ALA A 101 -0.24 0.53 -1.39
CA ALA A 101 0.09 -0.89 -1.26
C ALA A 101 -0.40 -1.71 -2.46
N SER A 102 -1.63 -1.45 -2.92
CA SER A 102 -2.20 -2.06 -4.12
C SER A 102 -1.36 -1.74 -5.36
N GLN A 103 -0.99 -0.46 -5.54
CA GLN A 103 -0.15 -0.02 -6.64
C GLN A 103 1.23 -0.69 -6.63
N VAL A 104 1.87 -0.80 -5.47
CA VAL A 104 3.17 -1.48 -5.29
C VAL A 104 3.08 -2.96 -5.67
N ILE A 105 2.03 -3.66 -5.23
CA ILE A 105 1.80 -5.07 -5.57
C ILE A 105 1.62 -5.23 -7.08
N ALA A 106 0.83 -4.36 -7.72
CA ALA A 106 0.62 -4.36 -9.16
C ALA A 106 1.92 -4.09 -9.95
N ILE A 107 2.77 -3.18 -9.45
CA ILE A 107 4.09 -2.89 -10.03
C ILE A 107 5.02 -4.10 -9.91
N ALA A 108 5.05 -4.76 -8.75
CA ALA A 108 5.89 -5.92 -8.48
C ALA A 108 5.44 -7.19 -9.26
N GLY A 109 4.14 -7.32 -9.53
CA GLY A 109 3.56 -8.41 -10.33
C GLY A 109 3.87 -8.33 -11.83
N LYS A 110 4.31 -7.18 -12.33
CA LYS A 110 4.66 -6.98 -13.75
C LYS A 110 6.10 -7.42 -14.03
N HIS A 111 6.35 -8.74 -14.05
CA HIS A 111 7.67 -9.30 -14.34
C HIS A 111 8.05 -9.08 -15.82
N GLY A 112 9.28 -8.64 -16.10
CA GLY A 112 9.85 -8.60 -17.47
C GLY A 112 10.13 -7.21 -18.05
N ARG A 113 9.68 -6.12 -17.43
CA ARG A 113 9.97 -4.76 -17.88
C ARG A 113 11.23 -4.22 -17.19
N LYS A 114 12.38 -4.36 -17.85
CA LYS A 114 13.70 -3.86 -17.37
C LYS A 114 14.01 -2.50 -18.02
N GLY A 115 14.87 -1.69 -17.40
CA GLY A 115 15.26 -0.37 -17.91
C GLY A 115 14.31 0.73 -17.47
N ASP A 116 13.84 1.56 -18.40
CA ASP A 116 13.06 2.78 -18.16
C ASP A 116 11.81 2.58 -17.29
N TYR A 117 11.25 1.37 -17.29
CA TYR A 117 10.14 1.02 -16.41
C TYR A 117 10.46 1.22 -14.93
N LEU A 118 11.68 0.89 -14.48
CA LEU A 118 12.08 1.05 -13.08
C LEU A 118 12.35 2.51 -12.72
N ASN A 119 12.80 3.31 -13.69
CA ASN A 119 13.11 4.73 -13.49
C ASN A 119 11.86 5.63 -13.53
N LYS A 120 10.71 5.11 -13.99
CA LYS A 120 9.46 5.88 -14.01
C LYS A 120 9.02 6.18 -12.57
N VAL A 121 8.89 7.48 -12.27
CA VAL A 121 8.26 8.02 -11.06
C VAL A 121 6.81 7.54 -11.01
N ILE A 122 6.34 7.14 -9.84
CA ILE A 122 4.93 6.79 -9.70
C ILE A 122 4.07 8.04 -9.66
N GLU A 123 2.93 7.96 -10.32
CA GLU A 123 1.83 8.88 -10.06
C GLU A 123 1.17 8.37 -8.78
N LEU A 124 1.26 9.18 -7.72
CA LEU A 124 0.56 8.89 -6.49
C LEU A 124 -0.95 8.88 -6.77
N PRO A 125 -1.71 8.04 -6.05
CA PRO A 125 -3.16 8.16 -6.04
C PRO A 125 -3.54 9.49 -5.39
N VAL A 126 -3.57 10.56 -6.18
CA VAL A 126 -4.02 11.90 -5.75
C VAL A 126 -5.53 11.84 -5.55
N GLU A 127 -6.03 12.65 -4.63
CA GLU A 127 -7.45 12.97 -4.54
C GLU A 127 -8.00 13.24 -5.94
N ILE A 128 -9.12 12.60 -6.25
CA ILE A 128 -9.96 12.96 -7.39
C ILE A 128 -10.38 14.40 -7.12
N THR A 129 -9.64 15.37 -7.64
CA THR A 129 -10.14 16.74 -7.73
C THR A 129 -11.26 16.64 -8.73
N GLU A 130 -12.49 16.91 -8.29
CA GLU A 130 -13.73 16.88 -9.06
C GLU A 130 -13.74 17.89 -10.22
N SER A 131 -12.78 17.80 -11.14
CA SER A 131 -12.69 18.64 -12.34
C SER A 131 -12.85 17.84 -13.64
N SER A 132 -13.16 16.55 -13.56
CA SER A 132 -13.70 15.82 -14.70
C SER A 132 -15.18 15.65 -14.46
N GLN A 133 -15.99 16.55 -15.03
CA GLN A 133 -17.42 16.29 -15.25
C GLN A 133 -17.52 15.05 -16.14
N SER A 134 -17.53 13.86 -15.55
CA SER A 134 -18.08 12.69 -16.21
C SER A 134 -19.60 12.91 -16.27
N VAL A 135 -20.10 13.13 -17.48
CA VAL A 135 -21.54 13.19 -17.72
C VAL A 135 -22.10 11.80 -17.41
N CYS A 136 -22.68 11.63 -16.23
CA CYS A 136 -23.39 10.41 -15.87
C CYS A 136 -24.60 10.26 -16.82
N LYS A 137 -24.49 9.35 -17.80
CA LYS A 137 -25.65 8.88 -18.55
C LYS A 137 -26.32 7.76 -17.76
N ALA A 138 -27.61 7.93 -17.48
CA ALA A 138 -28.44 6.87 -16.94
C ALA A 138 -28.53 5.70 -17.95
N GLU A 139 -28.49 4.46 -17.44
CA GLU A 139 -28.67 3.25 -18.27
C GLU A 139 -30.04 3.27 -18.97
N PRO A 140 -30.11 2.94 -20.27
CA PRO A 140 -31.39 2.70 -20.93
C PRO A 140 -31.99 1.38 -20.42
N LYS A 141 -33.30 1.40 -20.17
CA LYS A 141 -34.04 0.20 -19.76
C LYS A 141 -34.16 -0.77 -20.92
N GLY A 142 -33.32 -1.81 -20.89
CA GLY A 142 -33.59 -3.11 -21.49
C GLY A 142 -33.89 -3.12 -22.99
N GLU A 143 -32.87 -2.94 -23.82
CA GLU A 143 -32.76 -3.67 -25.09
C GLU A 143 -31.28 -3.73 -25.48
N PHE A 144 -30.80 -4.92 -25.86
CA PHE A 144 -29.40 -5.16 -26.21
C PHE A 144 -29.02 -4.31 -27.43
N ILE A 145 -28.18 -3.30 -27.24
CA ILE A 145 -27.50 -2.59 -28.32
C ILE A 145 -26.02 -2.97 -28.23
N GLU A 146 -25.50 -3.55 -29.30
CA GLU A 146 -24.06 -3.76 -29.47
C GLU A 146 -23.37 -2.40 -29.44
N VAL A 147 -22.55 -2.16 -28.41
CA VAL A 147 -21.74 -0.96 -28.28
C VAL A 147 -20.36 -1.27 -28.84
N ASP A 148 -20.00 -0.58 -29.92
CA ASP A 148 -18.67 -0.62 -30.53
C ASP A 148 -17.62 -0.22 -29.48
N LEU A 149 -16.74 -1.15 -29.14
CA LEU A 149 -15.70 -0.97 -28.13
C LEU A 149 -14.59 -0.07 -28.69
N ASN A 150 -14.58 1.20 -28.29
CA ASN A 150 -13.36 1.99 -28.28
C ASN A 150 -12.82 1.99 -26.84
N ASP A 151 -11.57 1.55 -26.71
CA ASP A 151 -10.97 0.88 -25.55
C ASP A 151 -10.38 1.82 -24.48
N ASP A 152 -10.96 3.00 -24.22
CA ASP A 152 -10.29 4.02 -23.36
C ASP A 152 -11.13 4.68 -22.26
N ASP A 153 -12.38 4.27 -22.03
CA ASP A 153 -13.18 4.78 -20.91
C ASP A 153 -13.47 3.68 -19.86
N ASP A 154 -12.93 3.83 -18.65
CA ASP A 154 -13.29 3.02 -17.47
C ASP A 154 -14.74 3.35 -17.06
N ILE A 155 -15.72 2.66 -17.64
CA ILE A 155 -17.14 2.83 -17.29
C ILE A 155 -17.41 2.17 -15.93
N VAL A 156 -17.60 2.99 -14.89
CA VAL A 156 -18.06 2.54 -13.57
C VAL A 156 -19.58 2.71 -13.43
N PHE A 157 -20.29 1.59 -13.32
CA PHE A 157 -21.72 1.58 -13.03
C PHE A 157 -21.97 1.73 -11.52
N VAL A 158 -22.46 2.90 -11.10
CA VAL A 158 -22.87 3.14 -9.71
C VAL A 158 -24.30 2.65 -9.53
N ARG A 159 -24.51 1.66 -8.67
CA ARG A 159 -25.84 1.24 -8.22
C ARG A 159 -26.25 2.12 -7.04
N GLU A 160 -27.21 3.02 -7.25
CA GLU A 160 -27.88 3.69 -6.13
C GLU A 160 -28.64 2.64 -5.31
N LEU A 161 -28.31 2.54 -4.02
CA LEU A 161 -29.04 1.71 -3.07
C LEU A 161 -30.32 2.44 -2.68
N MET A 162 -31.46 1.77 -2.89
CA MET A 162 -32.75 2.25 -2.41
C MET A 162 -32.82 2.10 -0.88
N PRO A 163 -33.24 3.14 -0.14
CA PRO A 163 -33.49 2.99 1.29
C PRO A 163 -34.60 1.96 1.51
N VAL A 164 -34.34 1.02 2.40
CA VAL A 164 -35.33 0.04 2.85
C VAL A 164 -35.94 0.58 4.14
N ASP A 165 -37.23 0.91 4.11
CA ASP A 165 -37.97 1.25 5.31
C ASP A 165 -38.14 -0.03 6.16
N ILE A 166 -37.50 -0.05 7.32
CA ILE A 166 -37.62 -1.16 8.28
C ILE A 166 -38.65 -0.73 9.32
N ASP A 167 -39.86 -1.26 9.21
CA ASP A 167 -40.88 -1.11 10.25
C ASP A 167 -40.51 -1.96 11.46
N VAL A 168 -40.10 -1.30 12.55
CA VAL A 168 -39.88 -1.95 13.84
C VAL A 168 -41.23 -2.08 14.54
N MET A 169 -41.78 -3.29 14.55
CA MET A 169 -42.94 -3.63 15.36
C MET A 169 -42.50 -3.79 16.82
N THR A 170 -42.88 -2.85 17.69
CA THR A 170 -42.70 -2.97 19.13
C THR A 170 -43.90 -3.68 19.74
N ASP A 171 -43.68 -4.88 20.27
CA ASP A 171 -44.65 -5.62 21.10
C ASP A 171 -44.78 -5.05 22.52
#